data_AF-A0A1G3XZL1-F1
#
_entry.id   AF-A0A1G3XZL1-F1
#
_cell.length_a   1.000
_cell.length_b   1.000
_cell.length_c   1.000
_cell.angle_alpha   90.00
_cell.angle_beta   90.00
_cell.angle_gamma   90.00
#
_symmetry.space_group_name_H-M   'P 1'
#
loop_
_entity.id
_entity.type
_entity.pdbx_description
1 polymer ?
#
loop_
_entity_poly.entity_id
_entity_poly.type
_entity_poly.pdbx_seq_one_letter_code
_entity_poly.pdbx_strand_id
1 'polypeptide(L)'
;MADKKSSIKKKPYGKLVIFGAVVITLYAVLLMHQGLVNDYFVRGGLYAFLPIAAAFLISYVHGHFTGYFWTMLGIEAKKKEVK
;
A
#
# COMPACT_ATOMS: atom_id res chain seq x y z
N MET A 1 -34.15 -19.24 -15.90
CA MET A 1 -32.71 -19.39 -15.68
C MET A 1 -32.00 -18.14 -16.19
N ALA A 2 -31.37 -17.33 -15.32
CA ALA A 2 -30.52 -16.22 -15.75
C ALA A 2 -29.08 -16.56 -15.38
N ASP A 3 -28.31 -16.90 -16.39
CA ASP A 3 -26.89 -17.20 -16.35
C ASP A 3 -26.11 -15.98 -15.84
N LYS A 4 -25.72 -16.00 -14.57
CA LYS A 4 -24.88 -14.96 -13.96
C LYS A 4 -23.46 -15.19 -14.45
N LYS A 5 -23.14 -14.64 -15.62
CA LYS A 5 -21.79 -14.63 -16.20
C LYS A 5 -20.82 -13.95 -15.23
N SER A 6 -20.21 -14.74 -14.35
CA SER A 6 -19.10 -14.32 -13.51
C SER A 6 -17.93 -14.03 -14.44
N SER A 7 -17.71 -12.75 -14.72
CA SER A 7 -16.46 -12.32 -15.34
C SER A 7 -15.33 -12.86 -14.48
N ILE A 8 -14.52 -13.78 -15.03
CA ILE A 8 -13.33 -14.28 -14.36
C ILE A 8 -12.37 -13.10 -14.30
N LYS A 9 -12.46 -12.31 -13.22
CA LYS A 9 -11.51 -11.24 -12.93
C LYS A 9 -10.15 -11.91 -12.78
N LYS A 10 -9.23 -11.61 -13.69
CA LYS A 10 -7.84 -12.05 -13.59
C LYS A 10 -7.30 -11.59 -12.24
N LYS A 11 -6.85 -12.53 -11.41
CA LYS A 11 -6.28 -12.25 -10.10
C LYS A 11 -5.08 -11.30 -10.25
N PRO A 12 -4.94 -10.26 -9.41
CA PRO A 12 -3.99 -9.16 -9.61
C PRO A 12 -2.56 -9.53 -9.18
N TYR A 13 -2.04 -10.69 -9.60
CA TYR A 13 -0.71 -11.19 -9.23
C TYR A 13 0.40 -10.18 -9.50
N GLY A 14 0.43 -9.58 -10.70
CA GLY A 14 1.46 -8.61 -11.06
C GLY A 14 1.42 -7.34 -10.20
N LYS A 15 0.21 -6.84 -9.90
CA LYS A 15 0.06 -5.66 -9.03
C LYS A 15 0.52 -5.97 -7.61
N LEU A 16 0.18 -7.15 -7.08
CA LEU A 16 0.63 -7.57 -5.76
C LEU A 16 2.15 -7.61 -5.65
N VAL A 17 2.84 -8.22 -6.61
CA VAL A 17 4.30 -8.33 -6.59
C VAL A 17 4.97 -6.97 -6.70
N ILE A 18 4.50 -6.10 -7.60
CA ILE A 18 5.04 -4.74 -7.75
C ILE A 18 4.85 -3.93 -6.47
N PHE A 19 3.61 -3.85 -5.95
CA PHE A 19 3.35 -3.09 -4.72
C PHE A 19 4.08 -3.70 -3.52
N GLY A 20 4.19 -5.04 -3.44
CA GLY A 20 4.95 -5.72 -2.40
C GLY A 20 6.44 -5.35 -2.45
N ALA A 21 7.05 -5.40 -3.65
CA ALA A 21 8.44 -4.97 -3.84
C ALA A 21 8.63 -3.50 -3.46
N VAL A 22 7.72 -2.62 -3.87
CA VAL A 22 7.77 -1.19 -3.53
C VAL A 22 7.67 -0.96 -2.02
N VAL A 23 6.75 -1.64 -1.32
CA VAL A 23 6.66 -1.58 0.16
C VAL A 23 7.98 -2.01 0.79
N ILE A 24 8.53 -3.15 0.37
CA ILE A 24 9.80 -3.68 0.91
C ILE A 24 10.92 -2.66 0.70
N THR A 25 11.06 -2.10 -0.50
CA THR A 25 12.08 -1.08 -0.80
C THR A 25 11.89 0.17 0.06
N LEU A 26 10.66 0.65 0.25
CA LEU A 26 10.36 1.81 1.09
C LEU A 26 10.80 1.59 2.55
N TYR A 27 10.43 0.44 3.13
CA TYR A 27 10.86 0.09 4.49
C TYR A 27 12.37 -0.12 4.57
N ALA A 28 12.98 -0.78 3.59
CA ALA A 28 14.42 -1.00 3.56
C ALA A 28 15.19 0.31 3.51
N VAL A 29 14.80 1.26 2.65
CA VAL A 29 15.45 2.58 2.56
C VAL A 29 15.32 3.32 3.89
N LEU A 30 14.14 3.32 4.49
CA LEU A 30 13.88 4.02 5.76
C LEU A 30 14.72 3.41 6.91
N LEU A 31 14.85 2.09 6.96
CA LEU A 31 15.61 1.38 7.98
C LEU A 31 17.13 1.46 7.75
N MET A 32 17.60 1.30 6.52
CA MET A 32 19.03 1.39 6.18
C MET A 32 19.59 2.80 6.39
N HIS A 33 18.78 3.84 6.19
CA HIS A 33 19.18 5.24 6.35
C HIS A 33 18.66 5.85 7.66
N GLN A 34 18.40 5.04 8.69
CA GLN A 34 17.85 5.50 9.97
C GLN A 34 18.58 6.70 10.56
N GLY A 35 19.91 6.75 10.46
CA GLY A 35 20.71 7.89 10.95
C GLY A 35 20.33 9.22 10.27
N LEU A 36 20.23 9.22 8.95
CA LEU A 36 19.83 10.40 8.17
C LEU A 36 18.36 10.74 8.41
N VAL A 37 17.49 9.73 8.39
CA VAL A 37 16.05 9.92 8.61
C VAL A 37 15.79 10.55 9.98
N ASN A 38 16.45 10.07 11.04
CA ASN A 38 16.28 10.61 12.38
C ASN A 38 16.82 12.04 12.50
N ASP A 39 18.01 12.30 11.95
CA ASP A 39 18.59 13.65 11.93
C ASP A 39 17.65 14.66 11.25
N TYR A 40 17.03 14.31 10.12
CA TYR A 40 16.04 15.19 9.50
C TYR A 40 14.69 15.22 10.24
N PHE A 41 14.18 14.09 10.74
CA PHE A 41 12.83 14.02 11.32
C PHE A 41 12.73 14.69 12.70
N VAL A 42 13.83 14.80 13.44
CA VAL A 42 13.85 15.35 14.82
C VAL A 42 14.22 16.84 14.86
N ARG A 43 14.77 17.42 13.79
CA ARG A 43 15.14 18.85 13.70
C ARG A 43 13.98 19.84 13.93
N GLY A 44 12.73 19.39 13.87
CA GLY A 44 11.55 20.22 14.12
C GLY A 44 11.33 21.30 13.05
N GLY A 45 10.48 22.29 13.35
CA GLY A 45 10.11 23.33 12.38
C GLY A 45 9.44 22.74 11.14
N LEU A 46 9.84 23.19 9.93
CA LEU A 46 9.35 22.61 8.68
C LEU A 46 9.70 21.12 8.54
N TYR A 47 10.76 20.65 9.20
CA TYR A 47 11.17 19.26 9.11
C TYR A 47 10.21 18.29 9.83
N ALA A 48 9.37 18.78 10.76
CA ALA A 48 8.33 17.98 11.39
C ALA A 48 7.27 17.47 10.38
N PHE A 49 7.20 18.07 9.19
CA PHE A 49 6.34 17.58 8.12
C PHE A 49 6.84 16.29 7.46
N LEU A 50 8.16 16.06 7.46
CA LEU A 50 8.75 14.87 6.82
C LEU A 50 8.23 13.54 7.41
N PRO A 51 8.22 13.31 8.74
CA PRO A 51 7.66 12.06 9.29
C PRO A 51 6.18 11.87 8.95
N ILE A 52 5.41 12.96 8.89
CA ILE A 52 3.99 12.93 8.54
C ILE A 52 3.83 12.51 7.07
N ALA A 53 4.56 13.15 6.16
CA ALA A 53 4.55 12.84 4.74
C ALA A 53 5.01 11.39 4.48
N ALA A 54 6.07 10.94 5.16
CA ALA A 54 6.55 9.57 5.07
C ALA A 54 5.51 8.56 5.55
N ALA A 55 4.84 8.82 6.68
CA ALA A 55 3.76 7.98 7.19
C ALA A 55 2.59 7.86 6.19
N PHE A 56 2.18 8.96 5.56
CA PHE A 56 1.13 8.95 4.53
C PHE A 56 1.54 8.19 3.28
N LEU A 57 2.76 8.42 2.79
CA LEU A 57 3.31 7.73 1.63
C LEU A 57 3.34 6.21 1.86
N ILE A 58 3.91 5.78 2.98
CA ILE A 58 4.00 4.36 3.34
C ILE A 58 2.60 3.78 3.52
N SER A 59 1.69 4.47 4.21
CA SER A 59 0.31 4.00 4.41
C SER A 59 -0.45 3.83 3.10
N TYR A 60 -0.27 4.76 2.15
CA TYR A 60 -0.89 4.67 0.83
C TYR A 60 -0.39 3.43 0.07
N VAL A 61 0.93 3.28 -0.05
CA VAL A 61 1.54 2.15 -0.78
C VAL A 61 1.22 0.81 -0.10
N HIS A 62 1.35 0.75 1.22
CA HIS A 62 1.03 -0.44 2.02
C HIS A 62 -0.46 -0.77 1.96
N GLY A 63 -1.33 0.24 1.94
CA GLY A 63 -2.79 0.08 1.75
C GLY A 63 -3.14 -0.52 0.40
N HIS A 64 -2.48 -0.08 -0.67
CA HIS A 64 -2.63 -0.69 -2.00
C HIS A 64 -2.14 -2.14 -2.03
N PHE A 65 -0.98 -2.42 -1.43
CA PHE A 65 -0.47 -3.78 -1.29
C PHE A 65 -1.46 -4.69 -0.53
N THR A 66 -1.92 -4.26 0.65
CA THR A 66 -2.86 -5.04 1.47
C THR A 66 -4.19 -5.25 0.76
N GLY A 67 -4.69 -4.28 0.00
CA GLY A 67 -5.86 -4.45 -0.85
C GLY A 67 -5.69 -5.58 -1.88
N TYR A 68 -4.58 -5.57 -2.63
CA TYR A 68 -4.30 -6.64 -3.59
C TYR A 68 -4.02 -7.99 -2.92
N PHE A 69 -3.40 -7.98 -1.73
CA PHE A 69 -3.14 -9.15 -0.91
C PHE A 69 -4.46 -9.84 -0.50
N TRP A 70 -5.41 -9.08 0.03
CA TRP A 70 -6.72 -9.61 0.38
C TRP A 70 -7.51 -10.08 -0.84
N THR A 71 -7.49 -9.34 -1.95
CA THR A 71 -8.07 -9.80 -3.23
C THR A 71 -7.48 -11.15 -3.67
N MET A 72 -6.18 -11.36 -3.50
CA MET A 72 -5.50 -12.60 -3.88
C MET A 72 -5.88 -13.79 -2.99
N LEU A 73 -6.13 -13.54 -1.71
CA LEU A 73 -6.72 -14.51 -0.78
C LEU A 73 -8.23 -14.75 -1.02
N GLY A 74 -8.84 -14.02 -1.96
CA GLY A 74 -10.27 -14.12 -2.27
C GLY A 74 -11.18 -13.33 -1.33
N ILE A 75 -10.61 -12.50 -0.44
CA ILE A 75 -11.33 -11.65 0.49
C ILE A 75 -11.44 -10.27 -0.15
N GLU A 76 -12.49 -10.06 -0.95
CA GLU A 76 -12.81 -8.75 -1.52
C GLU A 76 -14.00 -8.10 -0.81
N ALA A 77 -13.93 -6.79 -0.58
CA ALA A 77 -15.07 -6.03 -0.08
C ALA A 77 -16.24 -6.13 -1.06
N LYS A 78 -17.45 -6.42 -0.54
CA LYS A 78 -18.67 -6.38 -1.34
C LYS A 78 -18.87 -4.96 -1.86
N LYS A 79 -18.82 -4.79 -3.18
CA LYS A 79 -19.14 -3.51 -3.81
C LYS A 79 -20.61 -3.18 -3.47
N LYS A 80 -20.85 -2.20 -2.60
CA LYS A 80 -22.20 -1.66 -2.40
C LYS A 80 -22.54 -0.90 -3.67
N GLU A 81 -23.42 -1.47 -4.48
CA GLU A 81 -24.09 -0.74 -5.54
C GLU A 81 -25.07 0.21 -4.82
N VAL A 82 -24.66 1.46 -4.67
CA VAL A 82 -25.56 2.51 -4.19
C VAL A 82 -26.50 2.75 -5.36
N LYS A 83 -27.73 2.26 -5.20
CA LYS A 83 -28.82 2.44 -6.15
C LYS A 83 -29.53 3.74 -5.85
#